data_AF-A0AA36CW69-F1
#
_entry.id   AF-A0AA36CW69-F1
#
_cell.length_a   1.000
_cell.length_b   1.000
_cell.length_c   1.000
_cell.angle_alpha   90.00
_cell.angle_beta   90.00
_cell.angle_gamma   90.00
#
_symmetry.space_group_name_H-M   'P 1'
#
loop_
_entity.id
_entity.type
_entity.pdbx_description
1 polymer ?
#
loop_
_entity_poly.entity_id
_entity_poly.type
_entity_poly.pdbx_seq_one_letter_code
_entity_poly.pdbx_strand_id
1 'polypeptide(L)'
;MHLWTALFGPRLYAKYGEPREESTPEFIGNTLLAVGRCAARALISTFPLVFGWALWRGSITQENLVYIATWTVTGACVSWLARAFGRLADPQYTRFAVTFEKAQQGDRDALVELKTYDYDLATADLYDFEAKERQLWYYQPTPHSANPLVRFIAYILVHAVGLSLMFPGSFQLMAVLAQEQLLASRENLITKHSAKRAVLKTQAGDLIDTIYVDTRRTRGRSEKLVICCEGNASFYELGMMAIPLNKGCCVLGWNYPGFVHSTGTPLPANVLAAADAVMQYAMGPLGWPEEDIVLYAWSIGGFAASWLAANHQKIRALLLDATFDDVLPLALDKMPAACASIVEAAVRGHLNLDIAAHLREYKGPVRIYRRLQDQMMCTGLNHEQPDFLTTCRTNWLLKVVLNSRHPGKVKGREPTIDAWLMMSDIQRKRTSNLATPGESAVYHLCQHYFADVQGHHMMPLPVENLESRSPSPRGLRTRRDTIDDATIACDDLTYFERRLKEVITHAQPRATRWRLLLLIASVLTVLSSYYWLRDPEIRNVTLAESLYTHFVFTCCVPMMLVLIVVFGIHRQIVAPSIIAARCREALAAFSLSCDENGKLIVRPAMRNSP
;
A
#
# COMPACT_ATOMS: atom_id res chain seq x y z
N MET A 1 -27.71 -3.82 28.06
CA MET A 1 -27.91 -3.83 26.59
C MET A 1 -26.96 -2.80 26.00
N HIS A 2 -25.94 -3.24 25.27
CA HIS A 2 -24.82 -2.42 24.76
C HIS A 2 -25.23 -1.67 23.48
N LEU A 3 -26.36 -0.96 23.54
CA LEU A 3 -26.99 -0.37 22.35
C LEU A 3 -26.12 0.70 21.69
N TRP A 4 -25.44 1.53 22.49
CA TRP A 4 -24.54 2.56 21.96
C TRP A 4 -23.38 1.94 21.18
N THR A 5 -22.74 0.92 21.72
CA THR A 5 -21.65 0.18 21.05
C THR A 5 -22.16 -0.59 19.83
N ALA A 6 -23.33 -1.23 19.92
CA ALA A 6 -23.95 -1.88 18.76
C ALA A 6 -24.27 -0.89 17.63
N LEU A 7 -24.71 0.32 17.98
CA LEU A 7 -24.80 1.43 17.04
C LEU A 7 -23.36 1.83 16.68
N PHE A 8 -22.71 2.72 17.40
CA PHE A 8 -21.53 3.47 16.96
C PHE A 8 -20.18 2.79 17.14
N GLY A 9 -20.13 1.69 17.88
CA GLY A 9 -18.89 0.98 18.21
C GLY A 9 -18.23 0.30 17.00
N PRO A 10 -17.00 -0.19 17.21
CA PRO A 10 -16.18 -0.76 16.15
C PRO A 10 -16.83 -2.01 15.53
N ARG A 11 -16.48 -2.23 14.26
CA ARG A 11 -16.82 -3.47 13.55
C ARG A 11 -15.90 -4.58 14.04
N LEU A 12 -16.48 -5.69 14.51
CA LEU A 12 -15.76 -6.89 14.86
C LEU A 12 -15.58 -7.74 13.59
N TYR A 13 -14.36 -8.17 13.28
CA TYR A 13 -14.10 -9.07 12.16
C TYR A 13 -14.15 -10.52 12.61
N ALA A 14 -13.42 -10.86 13.67
CA ALA A 14 -13.38 -12.18 14.27
C ALA A 14 -12.73 -12.12 15.65
N LYS A 15 -12.81 -13.21 16.41
CA LYS A 15 -11.85 -13.49 17.48
C LYS A 15 -10.81 -14.44 16.90
N TYR A 16 -9.52 -14.22 17.15
CA TYR A 16 -8.47 -15.04 16.54
C TYR A 16 -8.66 -16.52 16.90
N GLY A 17 -8.74 -17.40 15.89
CA GLY A 17 -9.03 -18.83 16.05
C GLY A 17 -10.52 -19.19 16.13
N GLU A 18 -11.43 -18.21 16.20
CA GLU A 18 -12.88 -18.39 16.20
C GLU A 18 -13.49 -17.54 15.06
N PRO A 19 -13.66 -18.11 13.85
CA PRO A 19 -14.18 -17.36 12.71
C PRO A 19 -15.59 -16.83 13.00
N ARG A 20 -15.84 -15.61 12.54
CA ARG A 20 -17.15 -14.95 12.67
C ARG A 20 -17.74 -14.72 11.28
N GLU A 21 -18.99 -15.10 11.11
CA GLU A 21 -19.77 -14.68 9.95
C GLU A 21 -20.60 -13.45 10.30
N GLU A 22 -20.34 -12.33 9.62
CA GLU A 22 -21.11 -11.10 9.81
C GLU A 22 -22.56 -11.32 9.35
N SER A 23 -23.52 -10.97 10.20
CA SER A 23 -24.94 -11.10 9.86
C SER A 23 -25.32 -10.20 8.69
N THR A 24 -26.27 -10.64 7.86
CA THR A 24 -26.73 -9.86 6.69
C THR A 24 -27.17 -8.43 7.04
N PRO A 25 -27.93 -8.18 8.14
CA PRO A 25 -28.29 -6.82 8.52
C PRO A 25 -27.07 -5.95 8.87
N GLU A 26 -26.07 -6.52 9.56
CA GLU A 26 -24.83 -5.81 9.87
C GLU A 26 -24.03 -5.50 8.61
N PHE A 27 -23.87 -6.47 7.72
CA PHE A 27 -23.16 -6.30 6.45
C PHE A 27 -23.78 -5.20 5.59
N ILE A 28 -25.11 -5.20 5.45
CA ILE A 28 -25.84 -4.17 4.70
C ILE A 28 -25.63 -2.79 5.35
N GLY A 29 -25.82 -2.68 6.66
CA GLY A 29 -25.65 -1.42 7.39
C GLY A 29 -24.22 -0.87 7.26
N ASN A 30 -23.20 -1.70 7.48
CA ASN A 30 -21.79 -1.32 7.33
C ASN A 30 -21.45 -0.90 5.90
N THR A 31 -21.99 -1.61 4.90
CA THR A 31 -21.68 -1.30 3.50
C THR A 31 -22.33 -0.01 3.04
N LEU A 32 -23.59 0.25 3.41
CA LEU A 32 -24.27 1.52 3.09
C LEU A 32 -23.53 2.72 3.70
N LEU A 33 -23.08 2.60 4.95
CA LEU A 33 -22.26 3.64 5.59
C LEU A 33 -20.91 3.83 4.92
N ALA A 34 -20.26 2.76 4.44
CA ALA A 34 -19.01 2.86 3.69
C ALA A 34 -19.22 3.55 2.33
N VAL A 35 -20.26 3.16 1.59
CA VAL A 35 -20.63 3.78 0.30
C VAL A 35 -20.97 5.25 0.48
N GLY A 36 -21.76 5.61 1.50
CA GLY A 36 -22.10 7.00 1.81
C GLY A 36 -20.85 7.86 2.09
N ARG A 37 -19.89 7.34 2.85
CA ARG A 37 -18.59 8.01 3.09
C ARG A 37 -17.78 8.17 1.80
N CYS A 38 -17.75 7.15 0.94
CA CYS A 38 -17.10 7.24 -0.37
C CYS A 38 -17.75 8.28 -1.27
N ALA A 39 -19.08 8.32 -1.32
CA ALA A 39 -19.84 9.30 -2.10
C ALA A 39 -19.60 10.73 -1.60
N ALA A 40 -19.62 10.95 -0.28
CA ALA A 40 -19.31 12.25 0.32
C ALA A 40 -17.90 12.72 -0.03
N ARG A 41 -16.88 11.84 0.05
CA ARG A 41 -15.51 12.16 -0.36
C ARG A 41 -15.43 12.50 -1.84
N ALA A 42 -16.07 11.70 -2.71
CA ALA A 42 -16.10 11.96 -4.15
C ALA A 42 -16.76 13.31 -4.49
N LEU A 43 -17.85 13.66 -3.79
CA LEU A 43 -18.50 14.97 -3.92
C LEU A 43 -17.59 16.12 -3.49
N ILE A 44 -16.86 15.97 -2.38
CA ILE A 44 -15.86 16.97 -1.94
C ILE A 44 -14.75 17.12 -2.98
N SER A 45 -14.20 16.01 -3.48
CA SER A 45 -13.14 16.00 -4.49
C SER A 45 -13.56 16.62 -5.82
N THR A 46 -14.85 16.52 -6.17
CA THR A 46 -15.41 17.06 -7.41
C THR A 46 -16.19 18.36 -7.19
N PHE A 47 -16.18 18.90 -5.96
CA PHE A 47 -17.02 20.02 -5.54
C PHE A 47 -16.93 21.22 -6.47
N PRO A 48 -15.75 21.69 -6.95
CA PRO A 48 -15.71 22.85 -7.84
C PRO A 48 -16.48 22.65 -9.16
N LEU A 49 -16.47 21.42 -9.68
CA LEU A 49 -17.16 21.06 -10.93
C LEU A 49 -18.65 20.81 -10.69
N VAL A 50 -18.98 20.03 -9.66
CA VAL A 50 -20.36 19.66 -9.33
C VAL A 50 -21.14 20.87 -8.82
N PHE A 51 -20.54 21.71 -7.98
CA PHE A 51 -21.14 22.93 -7.47
C PHE A 51 -21.32 23.98 -8.58
N GLY A 52 -20.31 24.17 -9.43
CA GLY A 52 -20.44 25.06 -10.60
C GLY A 52 -21.54 24.61 -11.56
N TRP A 53 -21.64 23.30 -11.82
CA TRP A 53 -22.73 22.72 -12.60
C TRP A 53 -24.09 22.87 -11.91
N ALA A 54 -24.19 22.61 -10.61
CA ALA A 54 -25.43 22.72 -9.84
C ALA A 54 -25.93 24.17 -9.76
N LEU A 55 -25.03 25.14 -9.62
CA LEU A 55 -25.35 26.57 -9.69
C LEU A 55 -25.80 26.97 -11.10
N TRP A 56 -25.08 26.55 -12.14
CA TRP A 56 -25.44 26.81 -13.53
C TRP A 56 -26.83 26.23 -13.89
N ARG A 57 -27.20 25.10 -13.29
CA ARG A 57 -28.49 24.44 -13.48
C ARG A 57 -29.60 24.96 -12.56
N GLY A 58 -29.32 25.88 -11.64
CA GLY A 58 -30.30 26.33 -10.64
C GLY A 58 -30.80 25.22 -9.72
N SER A 59 -30.06 24.10 -9.62
CA SER A 59 -30.50 22.91 -8.88
C SER A 59 -30.38 23.06 -7.36
N ILE A 60 -29.71 24.12 -6.89
CA ILE A 60 -29.59 24.47 -5.47
C ILE A 60 -30.83 25.26 -5.05
N THR A 61 -31.94 24.55 -4.85
CA THR A 61 -33.18 25.09 -4.28
C THR A 61 -33.36 24.61 -2.84
N GLN A 62 -34.12 25.34 -2.03
CA GLN A 62 -34.42 24.93 -0.65
C GLN A 62 -35.08 23.55 -0.61
N GLU A 63 -35.99 23.26 -1.54
CA GLU A 63 -36.69 21.97 -1.65
C GLU A 63 -35.73 20.82 -1.98
N ASN A 64 -34.83 20.98 -2.97
CA ASN A 64 -33.86 19.96 -3.32
C ASN A 64 -32.88 19.69 -2.17
N LEU A 65 -32.45 20.73 -1.44
CA LEU A 65 -31.59 20.59 -0.27
C LEU A 65 -32.28 19.83 0.87
N VAL A 66 -33.55 20.15 1.16
CA VAL A 66 -34.35 19.43 2.15
C VAL A 66 -34.55 17.97 1.74
N TYR A 67 -34.81 17.71 0.46
CA TYR A 67 -34.96 16.36 -0.08
C TYR A 67 -33.66 15.54 0.09
N ILE A 68 -32.52 16.07 -0.36
CA ILE A 68 -31.21 15.42 -0.22
C ILE A 68 -30.89 15.16 1.24
N ALA A 69 -31.11 16.15 2.12
CA ALA A 69 -30.88 16.00 3.56
C ALA A 69 -31.77 14.89 4.15
N THR A 70 -33.06 14.87 3.81
CA THR A 70 -34.03 13.88 4.31
C THR A 70 -33.62 12.46 3.93
N TRP A 71 -33.29 12.22 2.66
CA TRP A 71 -32.88 10.88 2.21
C TRP A 71 -31.52 10.47 2.76
N THR A 72 -30.59 11.42 2.92
CA THR A 72 -29.28 11.16 3.53
C THR A 72 -29.44 10.74 4.99
N VAL A 73 -30.22 11.50 5.77
CA VAL A 73 -30.49 11.21 7.19
C VAL A 73 -31.25 9.90 7.33
N THR A 74 -32.30 9.70 6.54
CA THR A 74 -33.10 8.46 6.58
C THR A 74 -32.25 7.24 6.24
N GLY A 75 -31.45 7.32 5.17
CA GLY A 75 -30.54 6.24 4.76
C GLY A 75 -29.48 5.94 5.84
N ALA A 76 -28.92 6.97 6.47
CA ALA A 76 -27.98 6.80 7.58
C ALA A 76 -28.63 6.13 8.80
N CYS A 77 -29.84 6.59 9.19
CA CYS A 77 -30.62 6.00 10.29
C CYS A 77 -30.93 4.51 10.04
N VAL A 78 -31.44 4.17 8.85
CA VAL A 78 -31.73 2.77 8.47
C VAL A 78 -30.45 1.94 8.53
N SER A 79 -29.33 2.47 8.03
CA SER A 79 -28.05 1.76 8.04
C SER A 79 -27.54 1.50 9.46
N TRP A 80 -27.65 2.48 10.37
CA TRP A 80 -27.27 2.30 11.77
C TRP A 80 -28.19 1.34 12.52
N LEU A 81 -29.49 1.38 12.28
CA LEU A 81 -30.44 0.45 12.90
C LEU A 81 -30.24 -0.98 12.41
N ALA A 82 -30.06 -1.19 11.10
CA ALA A 82 -29.74 -2.50 10.54
C ALA A 82 -28.44 -3.07 11.14
N ARG A 83 -27.42 -2.22 11.26
CA ARG A 83 -26.15 -2.54 11.93
C ARG A 83 -26.35 -2.96 13.39
N ALA A 84 -27.06 -2.15 14.17
CA ALA A 84 -27.30 -2.43 15.58
C ALA A 84 -28.11 -3.72 15.79
N PHE A 85 -29.15 -3.94 14.97
CA PHE A 85 -29.94 -5.16 15.02
C PHE A 85 -29.08 -6.41 14.75
N GLY A 86 -28.27 -6.38 13.68
CA GLY A 86 -27.39 -7.49 13.33
C GLY A 86 -26.33 -7.79 14.40
N ARG A 87 -25.83 -6.76 15.09
CA ARG A 87 -24.83 -6.85 16.16
C ARG A 87 -25.41 -7.35 17.49
N LEU A 88 -26.62 -6.90 17.86
CA LEU A 88 -27.28 -7.33 19.09
C LEU A 88 -27.76 -8.78 19.03
N ALA A 89 -28.06 -9.28 17.81
CA ALA A 89 -28.39 -10.67 17.58
C ALA A 89 -27.16 -11.61 17.57
N ASP A 90 -25.94 -11.07 17.56
CA ASP A 90 -24.70 -11.84 17.47
C ASP A 90 -24.07 -12.07 18.87
N PRO A 91 -23.99 -13.32 19.36
CA PRO A 91 -23.39 -13.64 20.65
C PRO A 91 -21.89 -13.31 20.76
N GLN A 92 -21.13 -13.41 19.66
CA GLN A 92 -19.70 -13.11 19.65
C GLN A 92 -19.48 -11.59 19.69
N TYR A 93 -20.29 -10.83 18.94
CA TYR A 93 -20.25 -9.37 18.99
C TYR A 93 -20.66 -8.83 20.36
N THR A 94 -21.71 -9.37 20.97
CA THR A 94 -22.17 -8.90 22.29
C THR A 94 -21.13 -9.14 23.38
N ARG A 95 -20.39 -10.26 23.36
CA ARG A 95 -19.23 -10.49 24.24
C ARG A 95 -18.12 -9.47 23.99
N PHE A 96 -17.75 -9.26 22.72
CA PHE A 96 -16.78 -8.25 22.34
C PHE A 96 -17.20 -6.84 22.82
N ALA A 97 -18.46 -6.46 22.67
CA ALA A 97 -18.98 -5.15 23.08
C ALA A 97 -18.84 -4.93 24.60
N VAL A 98 -19.09 -5.97 25.41
CA VAL A 98 -18.86 -5.93 26.87
C VAL A 98 -17.37 -5.69 27.16
N THR A 99 -16.48 -6.47 26.56
CA THR A 99 -15.03 -6.35 26.76
C THR A 99 -14.53 -4.98 26.29
N PHE A 100 -15.02 -4.50 25.14
CA PHE A 100 -14.67 -3.20 24.59
C PHE A 100 -15.08 -2.03 25.50
N GLU A 101 -16.33 -2.02 26.00
CA GLU A 101 -16.79 -0.97 26.91
C GLU A 101 -16.00 -0.96 28.23
N LYS A 102 -15.64 -2.12 28.77
CA LYS A 102 -14.76 -2.23 29.95
C LYS A 102 -13.36 -1.70 29.66
N ALA A 103 -12.81 -2.03 28.50
CA ALA A 103 -11.49 -1.54 28.08
C ALA A 103 -11.49 0.00 27.94
N GLN A 104 -12.56 0.60 27.43
CA GLN A 104 -12.73 2.06 27.38
C GLN A 104 -12.79 2.70 28.77
N GLN A 105 -13.24 1.95 29.79
CA GLN A 105 -13.22 2.38 31.19
C GLN A 105 -11.86 2.16 31.88
N GLY A 106 -10.86 1.64 31.16
CA GLY A 106 -9.50 1.41 31.67
C GLY A 106 -9.29 0.08 32.38
N ASP A 107 -10.21 -0.89 32.23
CA ASP A 107 -10.05 -2.24 32.76
C ASP A 107 -8.87 -2.96 32.07
N ARG A 108 -7.87 -3.37 32.85
CA ARG A 108 -6.64 -3.99 32.35
C ARG A 108 -6.86 -5.39 31.79
N ASP A 109 -7.72 -6.19 32.41
CA ASP A 109 -8.00 -7.54 31.95
C ASP A 109 -8.79 -7.48 30.64
N ALA A 110 -9.72 -6.52 30.55
CA ALA A 110 -10.44 -6.26 29.30
C ALA A 110 -9.51 -5.77 28.19
N LEU A 111 -8.53 -4.91 28.47
CA LEU A 111 -7.53 -4.47 27.48
C LEU A 111 -6.69 -5.64 26.95
N VAL A 112 -6.33 -6.59 27.80
CA VAL A 112 -5.61 -7.82 27.41
C VAL A 112 -6.50 -8.74 26.59
N GLU A 113 -7.74 -8.97 27.04
CA GLU A 113 -8.72 -9.79 26.32
C GLU A 113 -9.04 -9.20 24.94
N LEU A 114 -9.11 -7.87 24.84
CA LEU A 114 -9.37 -7.15 23.59
C LEU A 114 -8.32 -7.45 22.51
N LYS A 115 -7.09 -7.83 22.88
CA LYS A 115 -6.04 -8.27 21.94
C LYS A 115 -6.32 -9.61 21.26
N THR A 116 -7.28 -10.37 21.75
CA THR A 116 -7.72 -11.62 21.12
C THR A 116 -8.74 -11.38 19.99
N TYR A 117 -9.26 -10.16 19.86
CA TYR A 117 -10.22 -9.78 18.83
C TYR A 117 -9.55 -9.02 17.68
N ASP A 118 -9.99 -9.29 16.45
CA ASP A 118 -9.72 -8.46 15.29
C ASP A 118 -10.92 -7.54 15.04
N TYR A 119 -10.72 -6.23 15.14
CA TYR A 119 -11.76 -5.24 15.00
C TYR A 119 -11.24 -3.95 14.36
N ASP A 120 -12.16 -3.09 13.94
CA ASP A 120 -11.85 -1.81 13.30
C ASP A 120 -11.34 -0.76 14.30
N LEU A 121 -10.02 -0.56 14.31
CA LEU A 121 -9.32 0.32 15.25
C LEU A 121 -9.63 1.80 15.04
N ALA A 122 -9.97 2.20 13.81
CA ALA A 122 -10.19 3.60 13.46
C ALA A 122 -11.33 4.27 14.23
N THR A 123 -12.21 3.48 14.84
CA THR A 123 -13.39 3.93 15.58
C THR A 123 -13.34 3.61 17.08
N ALA A 124 -12.24 3.00 17.55
CA ALA A 124 -12.12 2.49 18.89
C ALA A 124 -11.69 3.57 19.91
N ASP A 125 -10.93 4.57 19.47
CA ASP A 125 -10.26 5.58 20.31
C ASP A 125 -9.44 4.98 21.47
N LEU A 126 -8.83 3.81 21.21
CA LEU A 126 -7.96 3.09 22.13
C LEU A 126 -6.58 2.95 21.51
N TYR A 127 -5.54 3.16 22.32
CA TYR A 127 -4.15 3.05 21.89
C TYR A 127 -3.30 2.33 22.94
N ASP A 128 -2.26 1.66 22.46
CA ASP A 128 -1.31 0.91 23.28
C ASP A 128 -0.10 1.75 23.68
N PHE A 129 0.19 2.77 22.88
CA PHE A 129 1.33 3.64 23.06
C PHE A 129 1.02 5.03 22.52
N GLU A 130 1.47 6.06 23.22
CA GLU A 130 1.35 7.45 22.80
C GLU A 130 2.75 8.03 22.63
N ALA A 131 3.02 8.52 21.42
CA ALA A 131 4.29 9.14 21.08
C ALA A 131 4.43 10.46 21.83
N LYS A 132 5.60 10.66 22.43
CA LYS A 132 5.93 11.93 23.10
C LYS A 132 6.37 12.95 22.06
N GLU A 133 6.01 14.20 22.30
CA GLU A 133 6.49 15.33 21.49
C GLU A 133 8.03 15.40 21.51
N ARG A 134 8.62 15.55 20.32
CA ARG A 134 10.07 15.67 20.13
C ARG A 134 10.37 16.69 19.04
N GLN A 135 11.38 17.52 19.29
CA GLN A 135 11.95 18.39 18.27
C GLN A 135 12.95 17.59 17.45
N LEU A 136 12.45 16.94 16.39
CA LEU A 136 13.26 16.23 15.42
C LEU A 136 13.60 17.14 14.24
N TRP A 137 14.75 16.89 13.62
CA TRP A 137 15.15 17.61 12.42
C TRP A 137 14.16 17.32 11.30
N TYR A 138 13.74 18.37 10.59
CA TYR A 138 12.87 18.30 9.43
C TYR A 138 13.44 19.19 8.32
N TYR A 139 13.48 18.65 7.11
CA TYR A 139 13.91 19.43 5.96
C TYR A 139 12.83 20.45 5.59
N GLN A 140 13.17 21.73 5.73
CA GLN A 140 12.34 22.81 5.24
C GLN A 140 12.70 23.10 3.77
N PRO A 141 11.83 22.76 2.81
CA PRO A 141 12.09 23.12 1.42
C PRO A 141 12.16 24.64 1.29
N THR A 142 12.97 25.10 0.34
CA THR A 142 12.99 26.52 -0.04
C THR A 142 11.57 26.96 -0.42
N PRO A 143 11.09 28.12 0.10
CA PRO A 143 9.76 28.60 -0.21
C PRO A 143 9.58 28.73 -1.72
N HIS A 144 8.67 27.93 -2.28
CA HIS A 144 8.40 27.98 -3.72
C HIS A 144 7.64 29.28 -4.04
N SER A 145 8.22 30.11 -4.90
CA SER A 145 7.66 31.40 -5.30
C SER A 145 6.57 31.22 -6.36
N ALA A 146 5.47 30.56 -6.01
CA ALA A 146 4.27 30.51 -6.83
C ALA A 146 3.31 31.66 -6.50
N ASN A 147 2.61 32.16 -7.52
CA ASN A 147 1.52 33.12 -7.34
C ASN A 147 0.49 32.58 -6.33
N PRO A 148 -0.04 33.40 -5.41
CA PRO A 148 -1.08 33.01 -4.45
C PRO A 148 -2.25 32.22 -5.05
N LEU A 149 -2.70 32.57 -6.27
CA LEU A 149 -3.76 31.83 -6.97
C LEU A 149 -3.33 30.39 -7.31
N VAL A 150 -2.11 30.20 -7.81
CA VAL A 150 -1.56 28.87 -8.12
C VAL A 150 -1.43 28.04 -6.84
N ARG A 151 -0.98 28.66 -5.74
CA ARG A 151 -0.89 28.00 -4.43
C ARG A 151 -2.26 27.56 -3.93
N PHE A 152 -3.28 28.41 -4.08
CA PHE A 152 -4.64 28.09 -3.71
C PHE A 152 -5.23 26.94 -4.54
N ILE A 153 -5.03 26.96 -5.86
CA ILE A 153 -5.44 25.87 -6.75
C ILE A 153 -4.70 24.58 -6.39
N ALA A 154 -3.39 24.65 -6.16
CA ALA A 154 -2.56 23.52 -5.75
C ALA A 154 -3.06 22.90 -4.44
N TYR A 155 -3.38 23.72 -3.43
CA TYR A 155 -3.98 23.25 -2.17
C TYR A 155 -5.28 22.46 -2.42
N ILE A 156 -6.22 23.04 -3.19
CA ILE A 156 -7.48 22.36 -3.52
C ILE A 156 -7.20 21.02 -4.20
N LEU A 157 -6.32 20.99 -5.22
CA LEU A 157 -6.02 19.78 -5.97
C LEU A 157 -5.34 18.70 -5.12
N VAL A 158 -4.44 19.08 -4.22
CA VAL A 158 -3.79 18.14 -3.29
C VAL A 158 -4.83 17.43 -2.42
N HIS A 159 -5.74 18.20 -1.82
CA HIS A 159 -6.77 17.66 -0.93
C HIS A 159 -7.94 16.97 -1.66
N ALA A 160 -8.20 17.36 -2.92
CA ALA A 160 -9.24 16.73 -3.73
C ALA A 160 -8.78 15.40 -4.34
N VAL A 161 -7.59 15.35 -4.95
CA VAL A 161 -7.12 14.20 -5.74
C VAL A 161 -5.66 13.84 -5.52
N GLY A 162 -4.78 14.81 -5.26
CA GLY A 162 -3.32 14.60 -5.21
C GLY A 162 -2.89 13.58 -4.15
N LEU A 163 -3.46 13.65 -2.95
CA LEU A 163 -3.19 12.68 -1.88
C LEU A 163 -3.60 11.25 -2.28
N SER A 164 -4.75 11.09 -2.93
CA SER A 164 -5.24 9.76 -3.36
C SER A 164 -4.40 9.20 -4.51
N LEU A 165 -3.86 10.05 -5.39
CA LEU A 165 -2.96 9.63 -6.46
C LEU A 165 -1.58 9.24 -5.94
N MET A 166 -1.04 10.00 -4.99
CA MET A 166 0.29 9.73 -4.45
C MET A 166 0.27 8.56 -3.46
N PHE A 167 -0.80 8.41 -2.68
CA PHE A 167 -1.03 7.35 -1.69
C PHE A 167 -2.36 6.62 -1.94
N PRO A 168 -2.48 5.82 -3.02
CA PRO A 168 -3.71 5.10 -3.35
C PRO A 168 -4.15 4.11 -2.27
N GLY A 169 -3.24 3.62 -1.41
CA GLY A 169 -3.58 2.79 -0.25
C GLY A 169 -4.47 3.49 0.79
N SER A 170 -4.50 4.84 0.80
CA SER A 170 -5.41 5.62 1.66
C SER A 170 -6.84 5.77 1.08
N PHE A 171 -7.03 5.35 -0.17
CA PHE A 171 -8.35 5.37 -0.80
C PHE A 171 -9.18 4.22 -0.25
N GLN A 172 -10.26 4.53 0.48
CA GLN A 172 -11.08 3.55 1.19
C GLN A 172 -11.53 2.37 0.32
N LEU A 173 -11.79 2.63 -0.98
CA LEU A 173 -12.18 1.59 -1.92
C LEU A 173 -11.11 0.49 -2.06
N MET A 174 -9.82 0.83 -2.04
CA MET A 174 -8.73 -0.15 -2.09
C MET A 174 -8.77 -1.06 -0.86
N ALA A 175 -8.96 -0.48 0.33
CA ALA A 175 -9.11 -1.26 1.56
C ALA A 175 -10.33 -2.19 1.51
N VAL A 176 -11.46 -1.73 0.96
CA VAL A 176 -12.66 -2.56 0.76
C VAL A 176 -12.41 -3.71 -0.21
N LEU A 177 -11.74 -3.44 -1.33
CA LEU A 177 -11.43 -4.46 -2.35
C LEU A 177 -10.43 -5.52 -1.85
N ALA A 178 -9.46 -5.11 -1.01
CA ALA A 178 -8.43 -5.99 -0.46
C ALA A 178 -8.81 -6.60 0.90
N GLN A 179 -9.97 -6.25 1.48
CA GLN A 179 -10.29 -6.51 2.88
C GLN A 179 -10.12 -7.99 3.30
N GLU A 180 -10.64 -8.93 2.51
CA GLU A 180 -10.53 -10.36 2.83
C GLU A 180 -9.07 -10.83 2.89
N GLN A 181 -8.23 -10.34 1.98
CA GLN A 181 -6.81 -10.70 1.92
C GLN A 181 -6.06 -10.08 3.10
N LEU A 182 -6.36 -8.82 3.44
CA LEU A 182 -5.77 -8.12 4.60
C LEU A 182 -6.10 -8.85 5.90
N LEU A 183 -7.38 -9.18 6.12
CA LEU A 183 -7.82 -9.89 7.33
C LEU A 183 -7.19 -11.29 7.43
N ALA A 184 -7.21 -12.06 6.34
CA ALA A 184 -6.62 -13.40 6.32
C ALA A 184 -5.10 -13.36 6.56
N SER A 185 -4.39 -12.40 5.99
CA SER A 185 -2.95 -12.25 6.20
C SER A 185 -2.61 -11.81 7.63
N ARG A 186 -3.39 -10.88 8.21
CA ARG A 186 -3.22 -10.49 9.62
C ARG A 186 -3.47 -11.66 10.56
N GLU A 187 -4.53 -12.44 10.32
CA GLU A 187 -4.81 -13.66 11.09
C GLU A 187 -3.65 -14.66 10.98
N ASN A 188 -3.09 -14.86 9.78
CA ASN A 188 -1.92 -15.72 9.59
C ASN A 188 -0.70 -15.22 10.39
N LEU A 189 -0.43 -13.91 10.40
CA LEU A 189 0.66 -13.35 11.20
C LEU A 189 0.45 -13.63 12.70
N ILE A 190 -0.76 -13.44 13.21
CA ILE A 190 -1.04 -13.61 14.64
C ILE A 190 -1.04 -15.08 15.04
N THR A 191 -1.73 -15.93 14.28
CA THR A 191 -1.88 -17.36 14.61
C THR A 191 -0.63 -18.19 14.31
N LYS A 192 0.03 -17.96 13.16
CA LYS A 192 1.20 -18.77 12.74
C LYS A 192 2.54 -18.18 13.18
N HIS A 193 2.65 -16.86 13.25
CA HIS A 193 3.89 -16.18 13.64
C HIS A 193 3.85 -15.60 15.05
N SER A 194 2.78 -15.83 15.83
CA SER A 194 2.61 -15.29 17.18
C SER A 194 2.79 -13.76 17.22
N ALA A 195 2.34 -13.09 16.16
CA ALA A 195 2.46 -11.65 16.02
C ALA A 195 1.61 -10.91 17.07
N LYS A 196 2.07 -9.73 17.47
CA LYS A 196 1.40 -8.83 18.41
C LYS A 196 1.01 -7.55 17.67
N ARG A 197 -0.29 -7.31 17.54
CA ARG A 197 -0.82 -6.07 16.98
C ARG A 197 -0.86 -4.97 18.05
N ALA A 198 -0.52 -3.74 17.67
CA ALA A 198 -0.59 -2.58 18.55
C ALA A 198 -1.06 -1.32 17.80
N VAL A 199 -1.73 -0.43 18.52
CA VAL A 199 -2.17 0.88 18.02
C VAL A 199 -1.29 1.95 18.63
N LEU A 200 -0.66 2.77 17.79
CA LEU A 200 0.21 3.86 18.23
C LEU A 200 -0.46 5.20 17.97
N LYS A 201 -0.63 6.03 19.01
CA LYS A 201 -1.10 7.40 18.87
C LYS A 201 0.08 8.33 18.58
N THR A 202 0.02 9.03 17.45
CA THR A 202 1.07 9.96 17.01
C THR A 202 0.93 11.32 17.68
N GLN A 203 1.98 12.15 17.58
CA GLN A 203 1.93 13.54 18.01
C GLN A 203 0.88 14.38 17.25
N ALA A 204 0.53 13.97 16.02
CA ALA A 204 -0.52 14.59 15.22
C ALA A 204 -1.94 14.14 15.63
N GLY A 205 -2.05 13.21 16.59
CA GLY A 205 -3.32 12.64 17.04
C GLY A 205 -3.82 11.47 16.18
N ASP A 206 -3.06 11.05 15.17
CA ASP A 206 -3.42 9.90 14.34
C ASP A 206 -3.19 8.59 15.12
N LEU A 207 -4.02 7.58 14.88
CA LEU A 207 -3.87 6.22 15.38
C LEU A 207 -3.29 5.35 14.26
N ILE A 208 -2.19 4.67 14.54
CA ILE A 208 -1.43 3.90 13.56
C ILE A 208 -1.52 2.41 13.90
N ASP A 209 -2.04 1.62 12.97
CA ASP A 209 -2.11 0.17 13.09
C ASP A 209 -0.74 -0.45 12.79
N THR A 210 -0.23 -1.22 13.76
CA THR A 210 1.09 -1.85 13.69
C THR A 210 1.04 -3.31 14.09
N ILE A 211 2.01 -4.08 13.60
CA ILE A 211 2.18 -5.47 13.98
C ILE A 211 3.64 -5.81 14.20
N TYR A 212 3.92 -6.48 15.31
CA TYR A 212 5.26 -6.90 15.71
C TYR A 212 5.36 -8.43 15.75
N VAL A 213 6.41 -8.98 15.13
CA VAL A 213 6.73 -10.41 15.18
C VAL A 213 8.08 -10.61 15.86
N ASP A 214 8.08 -11.32 16.99
CA ASP A 214 9.29 -11.69 17.73
C ASP A 214 9.74 -13.11 17.36
N THR A 215 10.68 -13.20 16.42
CA THR A 215 11.25 -14.49 16.00
C THR A 215 12.30 -15.05 16.95
N ARG A 216 12.77 -14.29 17.95
CA ARG A 216 13.77 -14.78 18.93
C ARG A 216 13.24 -15.96 19.73
N ARG A 217 11.93 -15.92 20.04
CA ARG A 217 11.24 -16.96 20.83
C ARG A 217 11.07 -18.28 20.08
N THR A 218 10.90 -18.23 18.76
CA THR A 218 10.59 -19.40 17.94
C THR A 218 11.81 -19.95 17.18
N ARG A 219 12.77 -19.08 16.82
CA ARG A 219 13.95 -19.44 16.01
C ARG A 219 15.29 -19.21 16.71
N GLY A 220 15.30 -18.80 17.98
CA GLY A 220 16.46 -18.84 18.86
C GLY A 220 17.60 -17.84 18.60
N ARG A 221 17.52 -16.98 17.57
CA ARG A 221 18.50 -15.92 17.32
C ARG A 221 17.97 -14.90 16.29
N SER A 222 17.47 -13.77 16.78
CA SER A 222 17.39 -12.56 15.96
C SER A 222 18.02 -11.42 16.75
N GLU A 223 19.14 -10.91 16.23
CA GLU A 223 19.90 -9.81 16.85
C GLU A 223 19.37 -8.43 16.41
N LYS A 224 18.33 -8.38 15.57
CA LYS A 224 17.93 -7.15 14.89
C LYS A 224 16.42 -7.07 14.73
N LEU A 225 15.90 -5.85 14.82
CA LEU A 225 14.56 -5.50 14.40
C LEU A 225 14.59 -4.91 13.00
N VAL A 226 13.75 -5.39 12.09
CA VAL A 226 13.51 -4.74 10.80
C VAL A 226 12.19 -3.98 10.88
N ILE A 227 12.25 -2.65 10.75
CA ILE A 227 11.06 -1.81 10.60
C ILE A 227 10.79 -1.65 9.10
N CYS A 228 9.62 -2.09 8.64
CA CYS A 228 9.23 -2.04 7.25
C CYS A 228 8.44 -0.76 6.94
N CYS A 229 8.97 0.08 6.05
CA CYS A 229 8.29 1.27 5.53
C CYS A 229 7.76 0.99 4.11
N GLU A 230 6.47 0.66 4.04
CA GLU A 230 5.79 0.15 2.85
C GLU A 230 5.69 1.15 1.68
N GLY A 231 5.33 0.64 0.50
CA GLY A 231 5.01 1.43 -0.69
C GLY A 231 3.65 2.14 -0.60
N ASN A 232 3.31 2.94 -1.62
CA ASN A 232 2.13 3.83 -1.60
C ASN A 232 0.76 3.13 -1.75
N ALA A 233 0.76 1.86 -2.15
CA ALA A 233 -0.40 0.99 -2.27
C ALA A 233 -0.20 -0.33 -1.50
N SER A 234 0.71 -0.32 -0.53
CA SER A 234 1.11 -1.50 0.22
C SER A 234 0.78 -1.35 1.69
N PHE A 235 0.58 -2.49 2.33
CA PHE A 235 0.12 -2.62 3.70
C PHE A 235 1.02 -3.64 4.40
N TYR A 236 1.20 -3.52 5.71
CA TYR A 236 2.06 -4.46 6.42
C TYR A 236 1.57 -5.92 6.27
N GLU A 237 0.26 -6.12 6.06
CA GLU A 237 -0.38 -7.42 5.91
C GLU A 237 0.04 -8.16 4.63
N LEU A 238 0.30 -7.43 3.54
CA LEU A 238 0.54 -7.99 2.19
C LEU A 238 1.84 -7.50 1.56
N GLY A 239 2.61 -6.69 2.28
CA GLY A 239 3.75 -5.96 1.77
C GLY A 239 5.09 -6.65 2.03
N MET A 240 6.10 -5.83 2.27
CA MET A 240 7.49 -6.25 2.40
C MET A 240 7.79 -7.11 3.63
N MET A 241 6.96 -7.07 4.67
CA MET A 241 7.20 -7.79 5.93
C MET A 241 7.57 -9.26 5.74
N ALA A 242 7.00 -9.93 4.74
CA ALA A 242 7.28 -11.32 4.45
C ALA A 242 8.77 -11.61 4.19
N ILE A 243 9.51 -10.65 3.62
CA ILE A 243 10.92 -10.81 3.24
C ILE A 243 11.82 -10.97 4.49
N PRO A 244 11.87 -10.01 5.44
CA PRO A 244 12.63 -10.19 6.67
C PRO A 244 12.07 -11.30 7.57
N LEU A 245 10.77 -11.57 7.55
CA LEU A 245 10.18 -12.71 8.28
C LEU A 245 10.71 -14.05 7.76
N ASN A 246 10.76 -14.24 6.45
CA ASN A 246 11.31 -15.45 5.83
C ASN A 246 12.79 -15.62 6.17
N LYS A 247 13.54 -14.52 6.30
CA LYS A 247 14.93 -14.52 6.78
C LYS A 247 15.07 -14.87 8.27
N GLY A 248 13.98 -14.80 9.04
CA GLY A 248 13.97 -15.02 10.48
C GLY A 248 14.27 -13.79 11.33
N CYS A 249 14.21 -12.59 10.75
CA CYS A 249 14.33 -11.34 11.49
C CYS A 249 13.10 -11.08 12.38
N CYS A 250 13.28 -10.37 13.49
CA CYS A 250 12.16 -9.71 14.15
C CYS A 250 11.68 -8.57 13.24
N VAL A 251 10.37 -8.38 13.11
CA VAL A 251 9.80 -7.42 12.15
C VAL A 251 8.74 -6.59 12.82
N LEU A 252 8.78 -5.28 12.59
CA LEU A 252 7.73 -4.33 12.93
C LEU A 252 7.19 -3.73 11.63
N GLY A 253 5.95 -4.05 11.31
CA GLY A 253 5.21 -3.44 10.20
C GLY A 253 4.17 -2.45 10.71
N TRP A 254 3.84 -1.48 9.88
CA TRP A 254 2.89 -0.43 10.20
C TRP A 254 2.22 0.09 8.93
N ASN A 255 0.99 0.56 9.07
CA ASN A 255 0.22 1.17 7.99
C ASN A 255 0.27 2.71 8.10
N TYR A 256 0.53 3.40 6.99
CA TYR A 256 0.56 4.87 6.96
C TYR A 256 -0.75 5.50 7.47
N PRO A 257 -0.73 6.77 7.90
CA PRO A 257 -1.96 7.50 8.20
C PRO A 257 -2.98 7.40 7.04
N GLY A 258 -4.22 7.04 7.37
CA GLY A 258 -5.31 6.84 6.43
C GLY A 258 -5.32 5.48 5.70
N PHE A 259 -4.37 4.58 5.95
CA PHE A 259 -4.34 3.24 5.34
C PHE A 259 -5.07 2.22 6.21
N VAL A 260 -6.00 1.48 5.62
CA VAL A 260 -6.75 0.38 6.27
C VAL A 260 -7.38 0.83 7.60
N HIS A 261 -6.78 0.50 8.75
CA HIS A 261 -7.28 0.86 10.09
C HIS A 261 -6.54 2.03 10.74
N SER A 262 -5.48 2.54 10.10
CA SER A 262 -4.81 3.76 10.54
C SER A 262 -5.70 4.97 10.25
N THR A 263 -5.85 5.88 11.20
CA THR A 263 -6.61 7.13 11.02
C THR A 263 -5.75 8.23 10.36
N GLY A 264 -6.34 9.39 10.11
CA GLY A 264 -5.60 10.54 9.58
C GLY A 264 -5.50 10.58 8.06
N THR A 265 -4.53 11.35 7.57
CA THR A 265 -4.25 11.50 6.13
C THR A 265 -2.75 11.37 5.87
N PRO A 266 -2.33 10.79 4.74
CA PRO A 266 -0.93 10.54 4.44
C PRO A 266 -0.20 11.81 3.95
N LEU A 267 -0.43 12.95 4.60
CA LEU A 267 0.39 14.14 4.40
C LEU A 267 1.81 13.87 4.90
N PRO A 268 2.85 14.48 4.30
CA PRO A 268 4.24 14.27 4.72
C PRO A 268 4.46 14.44 6.23
N ALA A 269 3.91 15.49 6.84
CA ALA A 269 4.02 15.73 8.28
C ALA A 269 3.41 14.58 9.13
N ASN A 270 2.22 14.11 8.76
CA ASN A 270 1.56 12.98 9.43
C ASN A 270 2.34 11.67 9.24
N VAL A 271 2.88 11.42 8.05
CA VAL A 271 3.72 10.25 7.77
C VAL A 271 4.95 10.23 8.67
N LEU A 272 5.62 11.38 8.87
CA LEU A 272 6.77 11.46 9.76
C LEU A 272 6.39 11.35 11.24
N ALA A 273 5.27 11.94 11.66
CA ALA A 273 4.75 11.78 13.02
C ALA A 273 4.42 10.30 13.32
N ALA A 274 3.88 9.58 12.34
CA ALA A 274 3.66 8.14 12.43
C ALA A 274 4.97 7.34 12.49
N ALA A 275 5.94 7.68 11.64
CA ALA A 275 7.25 7.03 11.64
C ALA A 275 7.97 7.21 12.99
N ASP A 276 7.93 8.42 13.58
CA ASP A 276 8.48 8.67 14.93
C ASP A 276 7.75 7.83 15.99
N ALA A 277 6.41 7.77 15.97
CA ALA A 277 5.66 6.93 16.89
C ALA A 277 6.09 5.45 16.82
N VAL A 278 6.31 4.92 15.61
CA VAL A 278 6.81 3.56 15.37
C VAL A 278 8.22 3.37 15.95
N MET A 279 9.12 4.33 15.74
CA MET A 279 10.49 4.28 16.28
C MET A 279 10.50 4.36 17.82
N GLN A 280 9.69 5.24 18.41
CA GLN A 280 9.54 5.33 19.86
C GLN A 280 8.96 4.04 20.45
N TYR A 281 7.98 3.43 19.78
CA TYR A 281 7.41 2.15 20.19
C TYR A 281 8.44 1.01 20.14
N ALA A 282 9.27 0.97 19.09
CA ALA A 282 10.34 0.01 18.94
C ALA A 282 11.39 0.12 20.05
N MET A 283 11.83 1.34 20.37
CA MET A 283 12.89 1.58 21.37
C MET A 283 12.41 1.50 22.81
N GLY A 284 11.16 1.92 23.07
CA GLY A 284 10.56 1.92 24.41
C GLY A 284 9.89 0.59 24.73
N PRO A 285 8.58 0.44 24.49
CA PRO A 285 7.83 -0.77 24.83
C PRO A 285 8.40 -2.09 24.30
N LEU A 286 8.95 -2.12 23.07
CA LEU A 286 9.55 -3.34 22.52
C LEU A 286 11.00 -3.56 22.96
N GLY A 287 11.66 -2.54 23.51
CA GLY A 287 13.00 -2.60 24.11
C GLY A 287 14.15 -2.83 23.13
N TRP A 288 14.01 -2.43 21.86
CA TRP A 288 15.09 -2.55 20.89
C TRP A 288 16.07 -1.37 20.99
N PRO A 289 17.38 -1.61 21.18
CA PRO A 289 18.35 -0.52 21.10
C PRO A 289 18.45 -0.02 19.65
N GLU A 290 18.78 1.27 19.49
CA GLU A 290 18.82 1.92 18.16
C GLU A 290 19.77 1.18 17.21
N GLU A 291 20.94 0.76 17.70
CA GLU A 291 21.98 0.02 16.98
C GLU A 291 21.58 -1.37 16.46
N ASP A 292 20.44 -1.90 16.92
CA ASP A 292 19.89 -3.17 16.44
C ASP A 292 18.70 -2.99 15.48
N ILE A 293 18.32 -1.74 15.19
CA ILE A 293 17.21 -1.43 14.29
C ILE A 293 17.73 -1.26 12.86
N VAL A 294 17.13 -2.00 11.93
CA VAL A 294 17.28 -1.85 10.48
C VAL A 294 15.99 -1.21 9.95
N LEU A 295 16.13 -0.12 9.20
CA LEU A 295 15.01 0.49 8.49
C LEU A 295 15.00 -0.05 7.05
N TYR A 296 13.94 -0.76 6.66
CA TYR A 296 13.78 -1.28 5.32
C TYR A 296 12.63 -0.59 4.62
N ALA A 297 12.94 0.15 3.56
CA ALA A 297 12.00 0.93 2.79
C ALA A 297 11.92 0.48 1.34
N TRP A 298 10.70 0.52 0.81
CA TRP A 298 10.44 0.33 -0.61
C TRP A 298 9.68 1.52 -1.18
N SER A 299 10.11 1.96 -2.37
CA SER A 299 9.41 3.01 -3.13
C SER A 299 9.23 4.27 -2.28
N ILE A 300 8.00 4.79 -2.17
CA ILE A 300 7.67 5.99 -1.37
C ILE A 300 8.07 5.87 0.10
N GLY A 301 8.15 4.65 0.66
CA GLY A 301 8.53 4.43 2.05
C GLY A 301 9.97 4.85 2.37
N GLY A 302 10.78 5.10 1.34
CA GLY A 302 12.08 5.75 1.47
C GLY A 302 11.99 7.09 2.18
N PHE A 303 10.88 7.83 2.05
CA PHE A 303 10.68 9.12 2.71
C PHE A 303 10.67 8.98 4.24
N ALA A 304 9.85 8.08 4.78
CA ALA A 304 9.73 7.86 6.22
C ALA A 304 11.02 7.25 6.80
N ALA A 305 11.57 6.21 6.14
CA ALA A 305 12.75 5.52 6.62
C ALA A 305 14.02 6.38 6.58
N SER A 306 14.22 7.17 5.53
CA SER A 306 15.39 8.06 5.44
C SER A 306 15.31 9.20 6.46
N TRP A 307 14.11 9.72 6.74
CA TRP A 307 13.92 10.74 7.77
C TRP A 307 14.18 10.19 9.18
N LEU A 308 13.71 8.97 9.47
CA LEU A 308 14.05 8.27 10.70
C LEU A 308 15.56 8.10 10.82
N ALA A 309 16.24 7.67 9.76
CA ALA A 309 17.70 7.54 9.75
C ALA A 309 18.43 8.87 10.01
N ALA A 310 17.95 9.97 9.43
CA ALA A 310 18.51 11.31 9.66
C ALA A 310 18.42 11.75 11.14
N ASN A 311 17.38 11.31 11.85
CA ASN A 311 17.17 11.61 13.26
C ASN A 311 17.75 10.55 14.22
N HIS A 312 18.01 9.34 13.72
CA HIS A 312 18.52 8.20 14.47
C HIS A 312 19.81 7.70 13.82
N GLN A 313 20.91 8.40 14.08
CA GLN A 313 22.19 8.19 13.39
C GLN A 313 22.87 6.86 13.75
N LYS A 314 22.47 6.20 14.84
CA LYS A 314 23.07 4.95 15.32
C LYS A 314 22.37 3.71 14.80
N ILE A 315 21.30 3.85 14.01
CA ILE A 315 20.61 2.68 13.45
C ILE A 315 21.59 1.76 12.74
N ARG A 316 21.28 0.47 12.77
CA ARG A 316 22.15 -0.55 12.22
C ARG A 316 22.40 -0.38 10.73
N ALA A 317 21.32 -0.14 9.98
CA ALA A 317 21.35 0.07 8.55
C ALA A 317 20.05 0.67 8.04
N LEU A 318 20.16 1.47 6.98
CA LEU A 318 19.06 1.89 6.13
C LEU A 318 19.11 1.12 4.80
N LEU A 319 18.07 0.37 4.47
CA LEU A 319 17.91 -0.37 3.22
C LEU A 319 16.87 0.34 2.35
N LEU A 320 17.29 0.81 1.18
CA LEU A 320 16.49 1.58 0.23
C LEU A 320 16.27 0.77 -1.04
N ASP A 321 15.09 0.19 -1.23
CA ASP A 321 14.75 -0.64 -2.37
C ASP A 321 13.80 0.09 -3.33
N ALA A 322 14.19 0.22 -4.59
CA ALA A 322 13.36 0.80 -5.66
C ALA A 322 12.77 2.18 -5.27
N THR A 323 13.58 3.03 -4.62
CA THR A 323 13.15 4.36 -4.16
C THR A 323 13.80 5.47 -4.99
N PHE A 324 13.47 6.72 -4.67
CA PHE A 324 13.83 7.92 -5.42
C PHE A 324 14.47 8.98 -4.54
N ASP A 325 15.13 9.95 -5.15
CA ASP A 325 15.76 11.11 -4.50
C ASP A 325 14.76 12.24 -4.20
N ASP A 326 13.88 12.54 -5.16
CA ASP A 326 12.87 13.60 -5.09
C ASP A 326 11.67 13.18 -5.95
N VAL A 327 10.46 13.34 -5.40
CA VAL A 327 9.21 12.97 -6.07
C VAL A 327 8.81 13.92 -7.20
N LEU A 328 9.24 15.19 -7.16
CA LEU A 328 8.78 16.19 -8.14
C LEU A 328 8.98 15.75 -9.60
N PRO A 329 10.16 15.24 -10.00
CA PRO A 329 10.36 14.86 -11.41
C PRO A 329 9.54 13.64 -11.83
N LEU A 330 9.22 12.74 -10.90
CA LEU A 330 8.29 11.64 -11.16
C LEU A 330 6.86 12.17 -11.35
N ALA A 331 6.44 13.13 -10.52
CA ALA A 331 5.13 13.75 -10.64
C ALA A 331 4.99 14.53 -11.97
N LEU A 332 5.99 15.31 -12.35
CA LEU A 332 5.99 16.06 -13.61
C LEU A 332 5.97 15.15 -14.84
N ASP A 333 6.63 13.99 -14.78
CA ASP A 333 6.63 13.00 -15.87
C ASP A 333 5.25 12.37 -16.11
N LYS A 334 4.45 12.19 -15.05
CA LYS A 334 3.10 11.57 -15.15
C LYS A 334 1.99 12.56 -15.42
N MET A 335 2.21 13.85 -15.14
CA MET A 335 1.18 14.88 -15.27
C MET A 335 1.28 15.62 -16.61
N PRO A 336 0.18 16.17 -17.13
CA PRO A 336 0.22 16.97 -18.36
C PRO A 336 1.13 18.19 -18.21
N ALA A 337 1.98 18.46 -19.21
CA ALA A 337 2.93 19.57 -19.19
C ALA A 337 2.28 20.95 -18.95
N ALA A 338 1.04 21.15 -19.41
CA ALA A 338 0.26 22.37 -19.16
C ALA A 338 -0.01 22.65 -17.68
N CYS A 339 0.06 21.63 -16.82
CA CYS A 339 -0.15 21.74 -15.38
C CYS A 339 1.15 21.80 -14.57
N ALA A 340 2.33 21.87 -15.22
CA ALA A 340 3.63 21.73 -14.54
C ALA A 340 3.81 22.70 -13.37
N SER A 341 3.44 23.97 -13.51
CA SER A 341 3.54 24.98 -12.45
C SER A 341 2.64 24.68 -11.25
N ILE A 342 1.45 24.14 -11.49
CA ILE A 342 0.51 23.74 -10.44
C ILE A 342 1.02 22.48 -9.74
N VAL A 343 1.52 21.50 -10.49
CA VAL A 343 2.11 20.26 -9.96
C VAL A 343 3.32 20.58 -9.10
N GLU A 344 4.20 21.47 -9.56
CA GLU A 344 5.35 21.92 -8.79
C GLU A 344 4.94 22.61 -7.48
N ALA A 345 3.97 23.54 -7.54
CA ALA A 345 3.44 24.19 -6.34
C ALA A 345 2.78 23.20 -5.37
N ALA A 346 2.05 22.20 -5.88
CA ALA A 346 1.41 21.15 -5.08
C ALA A 346 2.44 20.27 -4.38
N VAL A 347 3.45 19.79 -5.13
CA VAL A 347 4.53 18.96 -4.59
C VAL A 347 5.34 19.74 -3.58
N ARG A 348 5.91 20.89 -3.95
CA ARG A 348 6.79 21.66 -3.06
C ARG A 348 6.07 22.24 -1.85
N GLY A 349 4.79 22.59 -1.99
CA GLY A 349 3.99 23.19 -0.93
C GLY A 349 3.40 22.19 0.06
N HIS A 350 3.00 20.99 -0.39
CA HIS A 350 2.19 20.08 0.42
C HIS A 350 2.62 18.62 0.38
N LEU A 351 3.29 18.17 -0.68
CA LEU A 351 3.60 16.76 -0.95
C LEU A 351 5.12 16.54 -1.16
N ASN A 352 5.96 17.32 -0.47
CA ASN A 352 7.40 17.36 -0.74
C ASN A 352 8.11 16.16 -0.11
N LEU A 353 8.36 15.13 -0.91
CA LEU A 353 9.09 13.93 -0.50
C LEU A 353 10.54 14.00 -1.00
N ASP A 354 11.42 14.59 -0.19
CA ASP A 354 12.84 14.80 -0.52
C ASP A 354 13.74 13.84 0.29
N ILE A 355 13.92 12.64 -0.25
CA ILE A 355 14.76 11.59 0.35
C ILE A 355 16.24 11.96 0.25
N ALA A 356 16.63 12.69 -0.79
CA ALA A 356 18.00 13.19 -0.94
C ALA A 356 18.40 14.10 0.22
N ALA A 357 17.52 15.01 0.65
CA ALA A 357 17.77 15.86 1.81
C ALA A 357 18.04 15.03 3.08
N HIS A 358 17.23 14.00 3.33
CA HIS A 358 17.42 13.12 4.48
C HIS A 358 18.75 12.35 4.41
N LEU A 359 19.13 11.86 3.23
CA LEU A 359 20.38 11.13 3.04
C LEU A 359 21.64 12.01 3.16
N ARG A 360 21.54 13.32 2.90
CA ARG A 360 22.65 14.25 3.18
C ARG A 360 22.91 14.36 4.68
N GLU A 361 21.88 14.27 5.50
CA GLU A 361 21.97 14.36 6.96
C GLU A 361 22.42 13.02 7.58
N TYR A 362 21.87 11.89 7.12
CA TYR A 362 22.23 10.58 7.66
C TYR A 362 23.65 10.16 7.27
N LYS A 363 24.49 9.79 8.25
CA LYS A 363 25.88 9.34 8.03
C LYS A 363 26.12 7.85 8.29
N GLY A 364 25.16 7.14 8.88
CA GLY A 364 25.27 5.71 9.19
C GLY A 364 25.18 4.78 7.97
N PRO A 365 25.22 3.45 8.16
CA PRO A 365 25.20 2.47 7.08
C PRO A 365 23.95 2.57 6.21
N VAL A 366 24.12 2.60 4.88
CA VAL A 366 23.04 2.66 3.90
C VAL A 366 23.32 1.73 2.72
N ARG A 367 22.30 1.05 2.22
CA ARG A 367 22.34 0.21 1.02
C ARG A 367 21.18 0.54 0.10
N ILE A 368 21.47 0.78 -1.17
CA ILE A 368 20.51 1.18 -2.20
C ILE A 368 20.40 0.05 -3.23
N TYR A 369 19.18 -0.39 -3.50
CA TYR A 369 18.88 -1.41 -4.50
C TYR A 369 18.12 -0.77 -5.66
N ARG A 370 18.71 -0.80 -6.86
CA ARG A 370 18.05 -0.42 -8.11
C ARG A 370 17.51 -1.66 -8.80
N ARG A 371 16.25 -1.61 -9.19
CA ARG A 371 15.54 -2.68 -9.90
C ARG A 371 15.74 -2.50 -11.41
N LEU A 372 16.26 -3.52 -12.08
CA LEU A 372 16.66 -3.44 -13.49
C LEU A 372 15.47 -3.34 -14.48
N GLN A 373 14.25 -3.66 -14.04
CA GLN A 373 13.03 -3.58 -14.85
C GLN A 373 12.02 -2.59 -14.26
N ASP A 374 12.50 -1.61 -13.50
CA ASP A 374 11.65 -0.64 -12.82
C ASP A 374 11.35 0.56 -13.69
N GLN A 375 10.12 0.61 -14.19
CA GLN A 375 9.61 1.74 -14.96
C GLN A 375 8.94 2.80 -14.06
N MET A 376 8.61 2.47 -12.82
CA MET A 376 7.94 3.41 -11.91
C MET A 376 8.91 4.49 -11.44
N MET A 377 10.17 4.10 -11.20
CA MET A 377 11.22 5.01 -10.74
C MET A 377 11.96 5.71 -11.89
N CYS A 378 11.51 5.59 -13.14
CA CYS A 378 12.14 6.20 -14.31
C CYS A 378 11.23 7.26 -14.94
N THR A 379 11.85 8.25 -15.59
CA THR A 379 11.16 9.32 -16.33
C THR A 379 11.43 9.21 -17.83
N GLY A 380 10.60 9.80 -18.68
CA GLY A 380 10.82 9.88 -20.13
C GLY A 380 10.48 8.60 -20.91
N LEU A 381 9.62 7.73 -20.37
CA LEU A 381 9.27 6.42 -20.95
C LEU A 381 8.47 6.48 -22.26
N ASN A 382 8.08 7.67 -22.74
CA ASN A 382 7.29 7.86 -23.96
C ASN A 382 8.10 7.75 -25.25
N HIS A 383 9.39 7.40 -25.16
CA HIS A 383 10.25 7.18 -26.31
C HIS A 383 10.69 5.72 -26.33
N GLU A 384 10.77 5.13 -27.52
CA GLU A 384 11.30 3.80 -27.84
C GLU A 384 12.80 3.66 -27.47
N GLN A 385 13.19 4.06 -26.25
CA GLN A 385 14.56 4.11 -25.81
C GLN A 385 14.93 2.82 -25.06
N PRO A 386 16.01 2.14 -25.50
CA PRO A 386 16.49 0.93 -24.84
C PRO A 386 17.12 1.16 -23.45
N ASP A 387 17.38 2.42 -23.04
CA ASP A 387 18.17 2.79 -21.86
C ASP A 387 17.41 3.62 -20.80
N PHE A 388 16.14 3.28 -20.52
CA PHE A 388 15.33 3.96 -19.48
C PHE A 388 15.97 3.95 -18.08
N LEU A 389 16.89 3.02 -17.79
CA LEU A 389 17.60 2.95 -16.51
C LEU A 389 18.47 4.18 -16.24
N THR A 390 18.85 4.95 -17.26
CA THR A 390 19.61 6.19 -17.09
C THR A 390 18.81 7.26 -16.36
N THR A 391 17.49 7.28 -16.54
CA THR A 391 16.58 8.23 -15.91
C THR A 391 16.05 7.73 -14.56
N CYS A 392 16.47 6.54 -14.12
CA CYS A 392 16.07 5.97 -12.84
C CYS A 392 16.45 6.88 -11.67
N ARG A 393 15.46 7.30 -10.88
CA ARG A 393 15.63 8.18 -9.72
C ARG A 393 16.50 7.57 -8.63
N THR A 394 16.59 6.24 -8.55
CA THR A 394 17.50 5.53 -7.66
C THR A 394 18.98 5.86 -7.94
N ASN A 395 19.34 6.17 -9.19
CA ASN A 395 20.70 6.60 -9.56
C ASN A 395 21.12 7.87 -8.82
N TRP A 396 20.19 8.81 -8.67
CA TRP A 396 20.44 10.10 -8.03
C TRP A 396 20.70 9.95 -6.53
N LEU A 397 20.07 8.97 -5.87
CA LEU A 397 20.37 8.64 -4.47
C LEU A 397 21.84 8.25 -4.27
N LEU A 398 22.39 7.41 -5.17
CA LEU A 398 23.80 7.06 -5.12
C LEU A 398 24.68 8.31 -5.24
N LYS A 399 24.40 9.16 -6.23
CA LYS A 399 25.15 10.42 -6.43
C LYS A 399 25.09 11.31 -5.19
N VAL A 400 23.93 11.40 -4.53
CA VAL A 400 23.77 12.20 -3.30
C VAL A 400 24.61 11.64 -2.15
N VAL A 401 24.59 10.32 -1.94
CA VAL A 401 25.41 9.67 -0.89
C VAL A 401 26.90 9.85 -1.18
N LEU A 402 27.34 9.65 -2.41
CA LEU A 402 28.74 9.80 -2.81
C LEU A 402 29.22 11.24 -2.65
N ASN A 403 28.46 12.23 -3.14
CA ASN A 403 28.83 13.64 -3.02
C ASN A 403 28.84 14.15 -1.57
N SER A 404 27.89 13.70 -0.75
CA SER A 404 27.77 14.15 0.64
C SER A 404 28.78 13.51 1.59
N ARG A 405 29.24 12.29 1.30
CA ARG A 405 30.13 11.52 2.19
C ARG A 405 31.57 11.42 1.69
N HIS A 406 31.79 11.50 0.38
CA HIS A 406 33.11 11.32 -0.26
C HIS A 406 33.47 12.43 -1.26
N PRO A 407 33.26 13.73 -0.95
CA PRO A 407 33.41 14.82 -1.92
C PRO A 407 34.81 14.87 -2.55
N GLY A 408 35.87 14.61 -1.79
CA GLY A 408 37.25 14.61 -2.29
C GLY A 408 37.57 13.51 -3.32
N LYS A 409 36.79 12.42 -3.35
CA LYS A 409 36.95 11.32 -4.31
C LYS A 409 36.03 11.45 -5.52
N VAL A 410 34.95 12.22 -5.38
CA VAL A 410 33.83 12.27 -6.34
C VAL A 410 33.85 13.56 -7.17
N LYS A 411 34.25 14.69 -6.59
CA LYS A 411 34.24 15.99 -7.26
C LYS A 411 35.07 15.95 -8.54
N GLY A 412 34.46 16.25 -9.68
CA GLY A 412 35.08 16.20 -11.01
C GLY A 412 35.16 14.79 -11.63
N ARG A 413 34.56 13.78 -10.98
CA ARG A 413 34.47 12.38 -11.45
C ARG A 413 33.02 11.91 -11.54
N GLU A 414 32.06 12.82 -11.56
CA GLU A 414 30.64 12.52 -11.76
C GLU A 414 30.38 11.74 -13.07
N PRO A 415 31.03 12.05 -14.21
CA PRO A 415 30.89 11.25 -15.43
C PRO A 415 31.33 9.78 -15.27
N THR A 416 32.30 9.51 -14.39
CA THR A 416 32.75 8.15 -14.07
C THR A 416 31.66 7.37 -13.33
N ILE A 417 30.90 8.03 -12.44
CA ILE A 417 29.76 7.43 -11.74
C ILE A 417 28.64 7.12 -12.74
N ASP A 418 28.36 8.06 -13.64
CA ASP A 418 27.35 7.88 -14.70
C ASP A 418 27.68 6.72 -15.62
N ALA A 419 28.93 6.63 -16.08
CA ALA A 419 29.40 5.49 -16.86
C ALA A 419 29.23 4.17 -16.10
N TRP A 420 29.59 4.12 -14.81
CA TRP A 420 29.44 2.92 -13.98
C TRP A 420 27.98 2.47 -13.81
N LEU A 421 27.06 3.43 -13.67
CA LEU A 421 25.62 3.18 -13.55
C LEU A 421 25.00 2.59 -14.83
N MET A 422 25.59 2.89 -15.99
CA MET A 422 25.20 2.34 -17.29
C MET A 422 25.80 0.95 -17.57
N MET A 423 26.86 0.57 -16.88
CA MET A 423 27.49 -0.73 -17.06
C MET A 423 26.66 -1.86 -16.46
N SER A 424 26.55 -2.97 -17.20
CA SER A 424 26.15 -4.27 -16.67
C SER A 424 27.18 -4.83 -15.68
N ASP A 425 26.79 -5.82 -14.88
CA ASP A 425 27.71 -6.43 -13.91
C ASP A 425 28.96 -7.06 -14.56
N ILE A 426 28.81 -7.60 -15.79
CA ILE A 426 29.94 -8.15 -16.55
C ILE A 426 30.89 -7.02 -16.98
N GLN A 427 30.34 -5.90 -17.46
CA GLN A 427 31.14 -4.72 -17.83
C GLN A 427 31.84 -4.14 -16.59
N ARG A 428 31.16 -4.00 -15.45
CA ARG A 428 31.76 -3.52 -14.20
C ARG A 428 32.96 -4.37 -13.78
N LYS A 429 32.85 -5.71 -13.84
CA LYS A 429 33.96 -6.62 -13.53
C LYS A 429 35.15 -6.46 -14.47
N ARG A 430 34.90 -6.32 -15.78
CA ARG A 430 35.96 -6.13 -16.79
C ARG A 430 36.66 -4.78 -16.63
N THR A 431 35.89 -3.70 -16.50
CA THR A 431 36.42 -2.33 -16.40
C THR A 431 37.16 -2.10 -15.09
N SER A 432 36.79 -2.78 -14.00
CA SER A 432 37.48 -2.67 -12.71
C SER A 432 38.96 -3.07 -12.79
N ASN A 433 39.33 -3.98 -13.70
CA ASN A 433 40.72 -4.43 -13.90
C ASN A 433 41.57 -3.44 -14.71
N LEU A 434 40.93 -2.53 -15.45
CA LEU A 434 41.58 -1.56 -16.35
C LEU A 434 41.47 -0.12 -15.82
N ALA A 435 40.79 0.07 -14.70
CA ALA A 435 40.50 1.38 -14.13
C ALA A 435 41.77 2.02 -13.55
N THR A 436 41.91 3.34 -13.73
CA THR A 436 42.92 4.11 -13.00
C THR A 436 42.68 4.03 -11.48
N PRO A 437 43.69 4.28 -10.64
CA PRO A 437 43.50 4.26 -9.18
C PRO A 437 42.36 5.18 -8.70
N GLY A 438 42.17 6.32 -9.37
CA GLY A 438 41.09 7.25 -9.09
C GLY A 438 39.69 6.71 -9.43
N GLU A 439 39.55 6.05 -10.58
CA GLU A 439 38.29 5.42 -11.02
C GLU A 439 37.96 4.19 -10.19
N SER A 440 38.96 3.35 -9.89
CA SER A 440 38.80 2.16 -9.04
C SER A 440 38.25 2.53 -7.66
N ALA A 441 38.76 3.63 -7.06
CA ALA A 441 38.25 4.13 -5.79
C ALA A 441 36.76 4.55 -5.87
N VAL A 442 36.34 5.18 -6.97
CA VAL A 442 34.93 5.56 -7.19
C VAL A 442 34.06 4.31 -7.39
N TYR A 443 34.51 3.35 -8.20
CA TYR A 443 33.77 2.10 -8.45
C TYR A 443 33.57 1.28 -7.18
N HIS A 444 34.58 1.22 -6.29
CA HIS A 444 34.43 0.59 -4.98
C HIS A 444 33.37 1.27 -4.11
N LEU A 445 33.30 2.61 -4.12
CA LEU A 445 32.25 3.34 -3.41
C LEU A 445 30.87 3.07 -4.01
N CYS A 446 30.75 3.06 -5.34
CA CYS A 446 29.51 2.69 -6.02
C CYS A 446 29.04 1.30 -5.61
N GLN A 447 29.92 0.29 -5.68
CA GLN A 447 29.62 -1.09 -5.28
C GLN A 447 29.29 -1.22 -3.80
N HIS A 448 29.86 -0.39 -2.93
CA HIS A 448 29.60 -0.40 -1.50
C HIS A 448 28.18 0.08 -1.16
N TYR A 449 27.71 1.16 -1.79
CA TYR A 449 26.39 1.73 -1.50
C TYR A 449 25.27 1.17 -2.38
N PHE A 450 25.59 0.65 -3.57
CA PHE A 450 24.61 0.33 -4.61
C PHE A 450 24.64 -1.13 -5.04
N ALA A 451 23.46 -1.70 -5.28
CA ALA A 451 23.29 -3.00 -5.93
C ALA A 451 22.20 -2.92 -7.00
N ASP A 452 22.45 -3.55 -8.14
CA ASP A 452 21.40 -3.86 -9.09
C ASP A 452 20.71 -5.17 -8.68
N VAL A 453 19.40 -5.21 -8.84
CA VAL A 453 18.56 -6.36 -8.54
C VAL A 453 17.69 -6.66 -9.74
N GLN A 454 17.69 -7.92 -10.18
CA GLN A 454 16.82 -8.38 -11.24
C GLN A 454 15.36 -8.36 -10.79
N GLY A 455 14.50 -7.73 -11.58
CA GLY A 455 13.06 -7.72 -11.36
C GLY A 455 12.42 -6.35 -11.58
N HIS A 456 11.09 -6.38 -11.67
CA HIS A 456 10.26 -5.17 -11.81
C HIS A 456 9.92 -4.57 -10.44
N HIS A 457 9.34 -3.36 -10.43
CA HIS A 457 9.05 -2.59 -9.21
C HIS A 457 8.30 -3.37 -8.11
N MET A 458 7.31 -4.17 -8.52
CA MET A 458 6.46 -4.96 -7.61
C MET A 458 7.02 -6.34 -7.20
N MET A 459 8.20 -6.74 -7.68
CA MET A 459 8.79 -8.02 -7.27
C MET A 459 9.39 -7.89 -5.87
N PRO A 460 9.13 -8.84 -4.95
CA PRO A 460 9.80 -8.86 -3.65
C PRO A 460 11.34 -8.80 -3.81
N LEU A 461 12.02 -8.15 -2.87
CA LEU A 461 13.48 -8.19 -2.82
C LEU A 461 13.91 -9.62 -2.49
N PRO A 462 14.90 -10.20 -3.19
CA PRO A 462 15.42 -11.51 -2.82
C PRO A 462 15.94 -11.49 -1.39
N VAL A 463 15.68 -12.57 -0.64
CA VAL A 463 15.96 -12.65 0.80
C VAL A 463 17.46 -12.56 1.10
N GLU A 464 18.31 -12.94 0.15
CA GLU A 464 19.77 -12.86 0.20
C GLU A 464 20.25 -11.39 0.24
N ASN A 465 19.50 -10.48 -0.39
CA ASN A 465 19.85 -9.07 -0.43
C ASN A 465 19.66 -8.35 0.91
N LEU A 466 18.99 -8.96 1.90
CA LEU A 466 18.94 -8.42 3.27
C LEU A 466 20.27 -8.58 4.03
N GLU A 467 21.27 -9.26 3.46
CA GLU A 467 22.60 -9.40 4.06
C GLU A 467 23.51 -8.20 3.75
N SER A 468 24.16 -7.67 4.78
CA SER A 468 25.21 -6.65 4.65
C SER A 468 26.58 -7.22 4.24
N ARG A 469 26.64 -8.46 3.76
CA ARG A 469 27.87 -9.12 3.30
C ARG A 469 27.71 -9.60 1.87
N SER A 470 28.66 -9.22 1.04
CA SER A 470 28.86 -9.73 -0.32
C SER A 470 28.96 -11.26 -0.34
N PRO A 471 28.27 -11.97 -1.25
CA PRO A 471 28.25 -13.44 -1.27
C PRO A 471 29.54 -14.04 -1.87
N SER A 472 29.98 -15.17 -1.32
CA SER A 472 30.99 -16.07 -1.91
C SER A 472 30.34 -17.40 -2.34
N PRO A 473 30.74 -18.05 -3.46
CA PRO A 473 30.05 -19.23 -3.97
C PRO A 473 30.70 -20.56 -3.52
N ARG A 474 29.91 -21.60 -3.17
CA ARG A 474 30.30 -23.03 -3.26
C ARG A 474 29.14 -24.03 -3.08
N GLY A 475 29.08 -25.05 -3.97
CA GLY A 475 28.55 -26.40 -3.70
C GLY A 475 27.66 -27.05 -4.80
N LEU A 476 28.12 -28.12 -5.47
CA LEU A 476 27.36 -28.96 -6.44
C LEU A 476 27.57 -30.47 -6.15
N ARG A 477 26.49 -31.28 -6.25
CA ARG A 477 26.44 -32.76 -6.06
C ARG A 477 26.26 -33.53 -7.40
N THR A 478 26.53 -34.84 -7.42
CA THR A 478 26.74 -35.74 -8.58
C THR A 478 25.49 -36.44 -9.19
N ARG A 479 25.63 -36.99 -10.41
CA ARG A 479 24.64 -37.14 -11.51
C ARG A 479 23.94 -38.52 -11.70
N ARG A 480 24.08 -39.52 -10.82
CA ARG A 480 23.56 -40.89 -11.08
C ARG A 480 22.21 -41.23 -10.45
N ASP A 481 21.74 -40.47 -9.47
CA ASP A 481 20.46 -40.72 -8.78
C ASP A 481 19.28 -39.95 -9.42
N THR A 482 19.48 -39.25 -10.54
CA THR A 482 18.54 -38.22 -11.05
C THR A 482 17.57 -38.67 -12.15
N ILE A 483 17.65 -39.92 -12.63
CA ILE A 483 16.93 -40.34 -13.85
C ILE A 483 15.58 -41.00 -13.54
N ASP A 484 15.50 -41.87 -12.52
CA ASP A 484 14.23 -42.54 -12.16
C ASP A 484 13.25 -41.59 -11.45
N ASP A 485 13.75 -40.64 -10.65
CA ASP A 485 12.94 -39.60 -9.98
C ASP A 485 12.36 -38.56 -10.96
N ALA A 486 13.02 -38.32 -12.09
CA ALA A 486 12.60 -37.31 -13.06
C ALA A 486 11.37 -37.74 -13.88
N THR A 487 11.22 -39.05 -14.14
CA THR A 487 10.09 -39.59 -14.90
C THR A 487 8.80 -39.55 -14.06
N ILE A 488 8.88 -39.94 -12.78
CA ILE A 488 7.76 -39.89 -11.84
C ILE A 488 7.30 -38.43 -11.61
N ALA A 489 8.26 -37.51 -11.43
CA ALA A 489 7.94 -36.08 -11.25
C ALA A 489 7.29 -35.44 -12.50
N CYS A 490 7.60 -35.92 -13.70
CA CYS A 490 7.01 -35.42 -14.96
C CYS A 490 5.53 -35.82 -15.09
N ASP A 491 5.19 -37.05 -14.71
CA ASP A 491 3.81 -37.54 -14.73
C ASP A 491 2.94 -36.78 -13.71
N ASP A 492 3.44 -36.56 -12.49
CA ASP A 492 2.75 -35.79 -11.44
C ASP A 492 2.45 -34.35 -11.86
N LEU A 493 3.39 -33.68 -12.53
CA LEU A 493 3.20 -32.33 -13.06
C LEU A 493 2.13 -32.31 -14.16
N THR A 494 2.08 -33.34 -14.99
CA THR A 494 1.05 -33.47 -16.05
C THR A 494 -0.34 -33.65 -15.43
N TYR A 495 -0.47 -34.46 -14.38
CA TYR A 495 -1.72 -34.61 -13.64
C TYR A 495 -2.14 -33.31 -12.94
N PHE A 496 -1.20 -32.60 -12.32
CA PHE A 496 -1.45 -31.31 -11.69
C PHE A 496 -1.91 -30.26 -12.71
N GLU A 497 -1.26 -30.16 -13.87
CA GLU A 497 -1.67 -29.24 -14.95
C GLU A 497 -3.10 -29.50 -15.38
N ARG A 498 -3.46 -30.79 -15.56
CA ARG A 498 -4.79 -31.20 -16.00
C ARG A 498 -5.86 -30.80 -14.98
N ARG A 499 -5.59 -30.96 -13.68
CA ARG A 499 -6.50 -30.55 -12.61
C ARG A 499 -6.61 -29.04 -12.48
N LEU A 500 -5.50 -28.31 -12.60
CA LEU A 500 -5.51 -26.85 -12.56
C LEU A 500 -6.31 -26.26 -13.73
N LYS A 501 -6.12 -26.80 -14.93
CA LYS A 501 -6.93 -26.47 -16.12
C LYS A 501 -8.41 -26.76 -15.88
N GLU A 502 -8.75 -27.90 -15.32
CA GLU A 502 -10.14 -28.27 -15.03
C GLU A 502 -10.81 -27.24 -14.09
N VAL A 503 -10.15 -26.88 -12.98
CA VAL A 503 -10.65 -25.91 -12.00
C VAL A 503 -10.84 -24.52 -12.61
N ILE A 504 -9.85 -24.02 -13.36
CA ILE A 504 -9.90 -22.70 -13.99
C ILE A 504 -10.96 -22.67 -15.11
N THR A 505 -11.02 -23.72 -15.93
CA THR A 505 -12.00 -23.84 -17.02
C THR A 505 -13.42 -23.95 -16.49
N HIS A 506 -13.63 -24.59 -15.34
CA HIS A 506 -14.94 -24.64 -14.68
C HIS A 506 -15.38 -23.26 -14.15
N ALA A 507 -14.43 -22.44 -13.66
CA ALA A 507 -14.71 -21.11 -13.12
C ALA A 507 -14.93 -20.03 -14.21
N GLN A 508 -14.32 -20.18 -15.38
CA GLN A 508 -14.36 -19.23 -16.51
C GLN A 508 -15.79 -18.90 -17.02
N PRO A 509 -16.68 -19.86 -17.33
CA PRO A 509 -18.03 -19.57 -17.84
C PRO A 509 -18.87 -18.74 -16.87
N ARG A 510 -18.76 -19.01 -15.57
CA ARG A 510 -19.45 -18.25 -14.52
C ARG A 510 -18.91 -16.82 -14.47
N ALA A 511 -17.59 -16.65 -14.45
CA ALA A 511 -16.97 -15.31 -14.47
C ALA A 511 -17.33 -14.51 -15.73
N THR A 512 -17.36 -15.14 -16.90
CA THR A 512 -17.74 -14.49 -18.17
C THR A 512 -19.20 -14.03 -18.18
N ARG A 513 -20.13 -14.81 -17.61
CA ARG A 513 -21.53 -14.38 -17.44
C ARG A 513 -21.63 -13.15 -16.56
N TRP A 514 -20.88 -13.11 -15.45
CA TRP A 514 -20.84 -11.94 -14.57
C TRP A 514 -20.18 -10.72 -15.22
N ARG A 515 -19.12 -10.92 -16.03
CA ARG A 515 -18.50 -9.85 -16.82
C ARG A 515 -19.47 -9.25 -17.83
N LEU A 516 -20.21 -10.11 -18.54
CA LEU A 516 -21.21 -9.68 -19.52
C LEU A 516 -22.35 -8.93 -18.84
N LEU A 517 -22.85 -9.44 -17.71
CA LEU A 517 -23.91 -8.79 -16.93
C LEU A 517 -23.46 -7.43 -16.40
N LEU A 518 -22.23 -7.32 -15.88
CA LEU A 518 -21.67 -6.05 -15.44
C LEU A 518 -21.48 -5.08 -16.61
N LEU A 519 -20.99 -5.55 -17.77
CA LEU A 519 -20.83 -4.75 -18.97
C LEU A 519 -22.17 -4.19 -19.44
N ILE A 520 -23.20 -5.05 -19.55
CA ILE A 520 -24.56 -4.64 -19.93
C ILE A 520 -25.10 -3.62 -18.95
N ALA A 521 -25.02 -3.89 -17.64
CA ALA A 521 -25.50 -2.97 -16.61
C ALA A 521 -24.75 -1.63 -16.65
N SER A 522 -23.44 -1.64 -16.89
CA SER A 522 -22.61 -0.43 -16.99
C SER A 522 -22.95 0.38 -18.23
N VAL A 523 -23.09 -0.26 -19.39
CA VAL A 523 -23.51 0.40 -20.65
C VAL A 523 -24.90 0.99 -20.50
N LEU A 524 -25.85 0.25 -19.91
CA LEU A 524 -27.21 0.73 -19.65
C LEU A 524 -27.21 1.94 -18.71
N THR A 525 -26.35 1.93 -17.67
CA THR A 525 -26.18 3.05 -16.74
C THR A 525 -25.60 4.27 -17.45
N VAL A 526 -24.56 4.11 -18.27
CA VAL A 526 -23.93 5.21 -19.02
C VAL A 526 -24.90 5.81 -20.04
N LEU A 527 -25.61 4.97 -20.81
CA LEU A 527 -26.58 5.42 -21.80
C LEU A 527 -27.76 6.13 -21.13
N SER A 528 -28.33 5.57 -20.06
CA SER A 528 -29.42 6.21 -19.33
C SER A 528 -28.99 7.52 -18.67
N SER A 529 -27.77 7.60 -18.14
CA SER A 529 -27.18 8.85 -17.64
C SER A 529 -27.01 9.90 -18.74
N TYR A 530 -26.60 9.49 -19.94
CA TYR A 530 -26.45 10.37 -21.09
C TYR A 530 -27.80 10.96 -21.54
N TYR A 531 -28.84 10.11 -21.64
CA TYR A 531 -30.18 10.58 -22.00
C TYR A 531 -30.81 11.46 -20.92
N TRP A 532 -30.58 11.14 -19.64
CA TRP A 532 -30.95 12.01 -18.52
C TRP A 532 -30.28 13.37 -18.66
N LEU A 533 -28.95 13.44 -18.79
CA LEU A 533 -28.22 14.72 -18.88
C LEU A 533 -28.59 15.58 -20.12
N ARG A 534 -29.05 14.95 -21.20
CA ARG A 534 -29.43 15.64 -22.44
C ARG A 534 -30.89 16.09 -22.47
N ASP A 535 -31.70 15.68 -21.48
CA ASP A 535 -33.10 16.06 -21.43
C ASP A 535 -33.24 17.59 -21.14
N PRO A 536 -33.88 18.35 -22.06
CA PRO A 536 -34.07 19.78 -21.90
C PRO A 536 -35.05 20.13 -20.78
N GLU A 537 -35.99 19.25 -20.42
CA GLU A 537 -37.03 19.50 -19.42
C GLU A 537 -36.51 19.41 -17.99
N ILE A 538 -35.38 18.72 -17.74
CA ILE A 538 -34.74 18.66 -16.41
C ILE A 538 -34.42 20.04 -15.84
N ARG A 539 -34.28 21.08 -16.67
CA ARG A 539 -34.05 22.45 -16.19
C ARG A 539 -35.25 23.06 -15.49
N ASN A 540 -36.45 22.55 -15.74
CA ASN A 540 -37.71 23.16 -15.33
C ASN A 540 -38.49 22.29 -14.31
N VAL A 541 -38.06 21.06 -14.07
CA VAL A 541 -38.70 20.11 -13.15
C VAL A 541 -37.84 19.89 -11.90
N THR A 542 -38.50 19.50 -10.80
CA THR A 542 -37.80 19.16 -9.55
C THR A 542 -36.97 17.87 -9.70
N LEU A 543 -36.03 17.63 -8.79
CA LEU A 543 -35.21 16.40 -8.83
C LEU A 543 -36.07 15.13 -8.70
N ALA A 544 -37.10 15.16 -7.87
CA ALA A 544 -37.99 14.02 -7.67
C ALA A 544 -38.80 13.69 -8.94
N GLU A 545 -39.35 14.72 -9.59
CA GLU A 545 -40.03 14.57 -10.87
C GLU A 545 -39.07 14.08 -11.95
N SER A 546 -37.85 14.64 -12.02
CA SER A 546 -36.82 14.17 -12.95
C SER A 546 -36.47 12.69 -12.76
N LEU A 547 -36.26 12.24 -11.52
CA LEU A 547 -35.98 10.84 -11.22
C LEU A 547 -37.19 9.92 -11.53
N TYR A 548 -38.42 10.41 -11.37
CA TYR A 548 -39.62 9.67 -11.74
C TYR A 548 -39.79 9.55 -13.26
N THR A 549 -39.59 10.64 -14.00
CA THR A 549 -39.67 10.69 -15.46
C THR A 549 -38.57 9.84 -16.10
N HIS A 550 -37.38 9.77 -15.50
CA HIS A 550 -36.25 8.97 -15.97
C HIS A 550 -36.09 7.66 -15.19
N PHE A 551 -37.18 6.87 -15.15
CA PHE A 551 -37.26 5.61 -14.41
C PHE A 551 -36.10 4.63 -14.69
N VAL A 552 -35.64 4.54 -15.94
CA VAL A 552 -34.53 3.64 -16.33
C VAL A 552 -33.23 4.04 -15.62
N PHE A 553 -32.89 5.32 -15.60
CA PHE A 553 -31.69 5.83 -14.89
C PHE A 553 -31.80 5.58 -13.39
N THR A 554 -32.97 5.92 -12.82
CA THR A 554 -33.28 5.75 -11.40
C THR A 554 -33.23 4.30 -10.93
N CYS A 555 -33.52 3.32 -11.79
CA CYS A 555 -33.41 1.90 -11.47
C CYS A 555 -32.00 1.33 -11.75
N CYS A 556 -31.31 1.82 -12.79
CA CYS A 556 -29.98 1.33 -13.16
C CYS A 556 -28.93 1.60 -12.09
N VAL A 557 -28.93 2.79 -11.48
CA VAL A 557 -27.92 3.17 -10.49
C VAL A 557 -28.02 2.31 -9.21
N PRO A 558 -29.19 2.14 -8.56
CA PRO A 558 -29.36 1.22 -7.45
C PRO A 558 -29.10 -0.23 -7.83
N MET A 559 -29.52 -0.67 -9.03
CA MET A 559 -29.26 -2.03 -9.49
C MET A 559 -27.76 -2.29 -9.62
N MET A 560 -26.98 -1.36 -10.16
CA MET A 560 -25.52 -1.47 -10.25
C MET A 560 -24.88 -1.57 -8.86
N LEU A 561 -25.41 -0.81 -7.90
CA LEU A 561 -24.99 -0.85 -6.50
C LEU A 561 -25.33 -2.19 -5.85
N VAL A 562 -26.52 -2.74 -6.07
CA VAL A 562 -26.94 -4.08 -5.60
C VAL A 562 -26.07 -5.18 -6.20
N LEU A 563 -25.77 -5.11 -7.50
CA LEU A 563 -24.89 -6.06 -8.17
C LEU A 563 -23.47 -6.06 -7.59
N ILE A 564 -22.93 -4.89 -7.27
CA ILE A 564 -21.59 -4.77 -6.67
C ILE A 564 -21.58 -5.18 -5.19
N VAL A 565 -22.55 -4.69 -4.40
CA VAL A 565 -22.58 -4.79 -2.94
C VAL A 565 -23.21 -6.10 -2.46
N VAL A 566 -24.38 -6.46 -2.98
CA VAL A 566 -25.15 -7.62 -2.50
C VAL A 566 -24.66 -8.89 -3.16
N PHE A 567 -24.47 -8.87 -4.49
CA PHE A 567 -24.02 -10.05 -5.23
C PHE A 567 -22.50 -10.20 -5.30
N GLY A 568 -21.73 -9.19 -4.87
CA GLY A 568 -20.28 -9.26 -4.85
C GLY A 568 -19.69 -9.56 -6.23
N ILE A 569 -20.27 -9.01 -7.30
CA ILE A 569 -19.88 -9.33 -8.70
C ILE A 569 -18.37 -9.21 -8.92
N HIS A 570 -17.72 -8.24 -8.29
CA HIS A 570 -16.27 -8.07 -8.36
C HIS A 570 -15.54 -9.38 -8.01
N ARG A 571 -15.92 -10.08 -6.92
CA ARG A 571 -15.32 -11.37 -6.53
C ARG A 571 -15.57 -12.46 -7.57
N GLN A 572 -16.78 -12.50 -8.14
CA GLN A 572 -17.16 -13.50 -9.13
C GLN A 572 -16.40 -13.32 -10.46
N ILE A 573 -16.04 -12.09 -10.82
CA ILE A 573 -15.35 -11.76 -12.08
C ILE A 573 -13.85 -12.08 -12.03
N VAL A 574 -13.20 -11.91 -10.86
CA VAL A 574 -11.77 -12.17 -10.66
C VAL A 574 -11.44 -13.54 -10.03
N ALA A 575 -12.43 -14.36 -9.69
CA ALA A 575 -12.17 -15.68 -9.10
C ALA A 575 -11.17 -16.57 -9.91
N PRO A 576 -11.26 -16.68 -11.25
CA PRO A 576 -10.29 -17.49 -12.02
C PRO A 576 -8.86 -16.91 -11.97
N SER A 577 -8.71 -15.58 -12.00
CA SER A 577 -7.40 -14.94 -11.98
C SER A 577 -6.74 -15.00 -10.60
N ILE A 578 -7.54 -14.98 -9.51
CA ILE A 578 -7.06 -15.21 -8.14
C ILE A 578 -6.53 -16.63 -7.98
N ILE A 579 -7.25 -17.64 -8.49
CA ILE A 579 -6.80 -19.04 -8.45
C ILE A 579 -5.46 -19.19 -9.18
N ALA A 580 -5.36 -18.66 -10.41
CA ALA A 580 -4.11 -18.68 -11.17
C ALA A 580 -2.97 -17.92 -10.47
N ALA A 581 -3.25 -16.79 -9.81
CA ALA A 581 -2.27 -16.02 -9.05
C ALA A 581 -1.73 -16.80 -7.85
N ARG A 582 -2.60 -17.40 -7.03
CA ARG A 582 -2.21 -18.24 -5.88
C ARG A 582 -1.43 -19.48 -6.31
N CYS A 583 -1.82 -20.11 -7.41
CA CYS A 583 -1.06 -21.22 -7.97
C CYS A 583 0.32 -20.78 -8.45
N ARG A 584 0.46 -19.62 -9.10
CA ARG A 584 1.78 -19.06 -9.48
C ARG A 584 2.68 -18.83 -8.28
N GLU A 585 2.13 -18.33 -7.17
CA GLU A 585 2.88 -18.10 -5.94
C GLU A 585 3.37 -19.40 -5.30
N ALA A 586 2.50 -20.41 -5.22
CA ALA A 586 2.87 -21.73 -4.72
C ALA A 586 3.88 -22.45 -5.63
N LEU A 587 3.77 -22.30 -6.95
CA LEU A 587 4.64 -22.92 -7.95
C LEU A 587 6.00 -22.23 -8.08
N ALA A 588 6.12 -20.96 -7.66
CA ALA A 588 7.35 -20.18 -7.79
C ALA A 588 8.53 -20.82 -7.05
N ALA A 589 8.27 -21.46 -5.90
CA ALA A 589 9.28 -22.19 -5.11
C ALA A 589 9.92 -23.35 -5.89
N PHE A 590 9.26 -23.84 -6.95
CA PHE A 590 9.68 -24.98 -7.75
C PHE A 590 10.18 -24.60 -9.15
N SER A 591 10.46 -23.31 -9.40
CA SER A 591 10.74 -22.79 -10.77
C SER A 591 9.62 -23.09 -11.77
N LEU A 592 8.39 -23.19 -11.29
CA LEU A 592 7.20 -23.40 -12.10
C LEU A 592 6.30 -22.16 -12.01
N SER A 593 5.46 -21.98 -13.01
CA SER A 593 4.43 -20.96 -13.08
C SER A 593 3.25 -21.55 -13.84
N CYS A 594 2.11 -20.88 -13.86
CA CYS A 594 1.02 -21.22 -14.78
C CYS A 594 0.54 -19.98 -15.54
N ASP A 595 -0.07 -20.17 -16.70
CA ASP A 595 -0.81 -19.12 -17.41
C ASP A 595 -2.23 -18.94 -16.84
N GLU A 596 -3.00 -17.98 -17.37
CA GLU A 596 -4.37 -17.72 -16.94
C GLU A 596 -5.36 -18.85 -17.29
N ASN A 597 -4.93 -19.84 -18.08
CA ASN A 597 -5.71 -21.01 -18.45
C ASN A 597 -5.31 -22.25 -17.62
N GLY A 598 -4.35 -22.13 -16.71
CA GLY A 598 -3.86 -23.23 -15.88
C GLY A 598 -2.79 -24.11 -16.52
N LYS A 599 -2.24 -23.72 -17.69
CA LYS A 599 -1.11 -24.42 -18.32
C LYS A 599 0.16 -24.13 -17.52
N LEU A 600 0.91 -25.17 -17.17
CA LEU A 600 2.19 -25.03 -16.48
C LEU A 600 3.24 -24.44 -17.44
N ILE A 601 4.08 -23.59 -16.87
CA ILE A 601 5.20 -22.93 -17.51
C ILE A 601 6.41 -23.27 -16.65
N VAL A 602 7.33 -24.06 -17.21
CA VAL A 602 8.62 -24.29 -16.59
C VAL A 602 9.44 -23.02 -16.77
N ARG A 603 9.79 -22.38 -15.66
CA ARG A 603 10.77 -21.29 -15.67
C ARG A 603 12.15 -21.93 -15.63
N PRO A 604 13.15 -21.37 -16.33
CA PRO A 604 14.52 -21.84 -16.20
C PRO A 604 14.89 -21.82 -14.72
N ALA A 605 15.29 -22.98 -14.18
CA ALA A 605 15.88 -23.03 -12.84
C ALA A 605 17.00 -21.99 -12.82
N MET A 606 17.06 -21.16 -11.78
CA MET A 606 18.18 -20.22 -11.61
C MET A 606 19.47 -21.03 -11.41
N ARG A 607 20.05 -21.50 -12.52
CA ARG A 607 21.42 -21.94 -12.59
C ARG A 607 22.23 -20.69 -12.41
N ASN A 608 22.73 -20.51 -11.19
CA ASN A 608 24.00 -19.85 -10.96
C ASN A 608 25.01 -20.49 -11.92
N SER A 609 25.16 -19.88 -13.08
CA SER A 609 26.16 -20.27 -14.07
C SER A 609 27.43 -19.50 -13.70
N PRO A 610 28.59 -20.19 -13.66
CA PRO A 610 29.76 -19.84 -12.84
C PRO A 610 30.43 -18.50 -13.18
#